data_AF-A0A132PS42-F1
#
_entry.id   AF-A0A132PS42-F1
#
_cell.length_a   1.000
_cell.length_b   1.000
_cell.length_c   1.000
_cell.angle_alpha   90.00
_cell.angle_beta   90.00
_cell.angle_gamma   90.00
#
_symmetry.space_group_name_H-M   'P 1'
#
loop_
_entity.id
_entity.type
_entity.pdbx_description
1 polymer ?
#
loop_
_entity_poly.entity_id
_entity_poly.type
_entity_poly.pdbx_seq_one_letter_code
_entity_poly.pdbx_strand_id
1 'polypeptide(L)'
;MPAEPSTKATAWAIFDRIVSDAAPAGRHSNPWVHSDGGPAYVPDFRVLRKLLGVPLHLNAPSTTGVPALALDVWLSYELRRAGFEPDAVWPRPTDPRIMPSAIANLLDALPQKERVLIEQRLRRSMKGVAGSSASVLGKHYMKQVDVVISDWDTGPELLISTKRMDSSFGKNAANRVEESYGDAKNLRLRHPLAALGFVYGLRSTILNTEPEKAEWLIDLLGKLGTEDDAYHAVALVMIDYDAEVPREDDEVDSIEKAEPDTLFEIVDVETAAVDEALAALPDIAIRHDAVPPQLQPARFLATMVSRVLDISPVTRHREARRRRNTPGQAP
;
A
#
# COMPACT_ATOMS: atom_id res chain seq x y z
N MET A 1 -10.12 32.09 9.64
CA MET A 1 -9.41 31.00 10.35
C MET A 1 -9.04 29.96 9.29
N PRO A 2 -7.83 29.37 9.30
CA PRO A 2 -7.55 28.24 8.42
C PRO A 2 -8.57 27.12 8.70
N ALA A 3 -9.00 26.42 7.65
CA ALA A 3 -9.91 25.30 7.79
C ALA A 3 -9.23 24.17 8.58
N GLU A 4 -9.99 23.46 9.42
CA GLU A 4 -9.47 22.28 10.10
C GLU A 4 -9.03 21.21 9.07
N PRO A 5 -7.90 20.52 9.30
CA PRO A 5 -7.45 19.45 8.43
C PRO A 5 -8.48 18.33 8.35
N SER A 6 -8.70 17.80 7.13
CA SER A 6 -9.53 16.60 6.95
C SER A 6 -8.92 15.38 7.67
N THR A 7 -9.75 14.40 8.06
CA THR A 7 -9.28 13.12 8.63
C THR A 7 -8.19 12.46 7.79
N LYS A 8 -8.32 12.53 6.46
CA LYS A 8 -7.33 11.96 5.53
C LYS A 8 -6.01 12.74 5.54
N ALA A 9 -6.04 14.07 5.64
CA ALA A 9 -4.83 14.89 5.76
C ALA A 9 -4.11 14.63 7.09
N THR A 10 -4.86 14.56 8.19
CA THR A 10 -4.32 14.19 9.51
C THR A 10 -3.70 12.78 9.50
N ALA A 11 -4.38 11.82 8.88
CA ALA A 11 -3.84 10.46 8.73
C ALA A 11 -2.51 10.44 7.96
N TRP A 12 -2.41 11.18 6.85
CA TRP A 12 -1.16 11.29 6.07
C TRP A 12 -0.01 11.87 6.88
N ALA A 13 -0.25 12.92 7.68
CA ALA A 13 0.79 13.49 8.53
C ALA A 13 1.35 12.48 9.54
N ILE A 14 0.46 11.66 10.13
CA ILE A 14 0.85 10.60 11.06
C ILE A 14 1.56 9.45 10.31
N PHE A 15 1.06 9.03 9.15
CA PHE A 15 1.68 8.01 8.30
C PHE A 15 3.10 8.39 7.88
N ASP A 16 3.29 9.62 7.40
CA ASP A 16 4.60 10.13 6.98
C ASP A 16 5.59 10.11 8.13
N ARG A 17 5.14 10.47 9.34
CA ARG A 17 5.99 10.40 10.53
C ARG A 17 6.35 8.96 10.90
N ILE A 18 5.39 8.02 10.88
CA ILE A 18 5.66 6.59 11.12
C ILE A 18 6.71 6.06 10.15
N VAL A 19 6.58 6.38 8.86
CA VAL A 19 7.51 5.92 7.82
C VAL A 19 8.88 6.58 7.96
N SER A 20 8.93 7.88 8.27
CA SER A 20 10.17 8.62 8.50
C SER A 20 10.95 8.07 9.70
N ASP A 21 10.26 7.78 10.80
CA ASP A 21 10.87 7.17 12.00
C ASP A 21 11.40 5.76 11.72
N ALA A 22 10.72 5.00 10.86
CA ALA A 22 11.12 3.64 10.47
C ALA A 22 12.28 3.62 9.45
N ALA A 23 12.46 4.68 8.67
CA ALA A 23 13.56 4.85 7.73
C ALA A 23 14.26 6.22 7.89
N PRO A 24 15.01 6.44 9.00
CA PRO A 24 15.65 7.71 9.26
C PRO A 24 16.56 8.14 8.11
N ALA A 25 16.41 9.40 7.67
CA ALA A 25 17.10 9.94 6.49
C ALA A 25 16.90 9.12 5.20
N GLY A 26 15.74 8.47 5.06
CA GLY A 26 15.40 7.62 3.90
C GLY A 26 16.14 6.29 3.86
N ARG A 27 16.82 5.89 4.94
CA ARG A 27 17.59 4.65 5.00
C ARG A 27 16.73 3.50 5.51
N HIS A 28 16.37 2.61 4.60
CA HIS A 28 15.59 1.42 4.90
C HIS A 28 16.46 0.23 5.33
N SER A 29 15.94 -0.61 6.23
CA SER A 29 16.52 -1.92 6.54
C SER A 29 16.40 -2.89 5.36
N ASN A 30 17.32 -3.87 5.26
CA ASN A 30 17.19 -4.96 4.30
C ASN A 30 16.15 -5.98 4.80
N PRO A 31 15.05 -6.24 4.08
CA PRO A 31 14.03 -7.19 4.49
C PRO A 31 14.41 -8.64 4.22
N TRP A 32 15.43 -8.89 3.40
CA TRP A 32 15.83 -10.25 3.06
C TRP A 32 16.74 -10.84 4.13
N VAL A 33 16.41 -12.05 4.59
CA VAL A 33 17.23 -12.84 5.52
C VAL A 33 17.58 -14.19 4.91
N HIS A 34 18.69 -14.77 5.36
CA HIS A 34 19.07 -16.13 4.98
C HIS A 34 18.11 -17.13 5.61
N SER A 35 17.63 -18.09 4.81
CA SER A 35 16.87 -19.25 5.27
C SER A 35 17.31 -20.49 4.49
N ASP A 36 16.99 -21.68 5.00
CA ASP A 36 17.39 -22.96 4.40
C ASP A 36 16.89 -23.13 2.95
N GLY A 37 15.80 -22.46 2.58
CA GLY A 37 15.20 -22.47 1.24
C GLY A 37 15.66 -21.33 0.31
N GLY A 38 16.64 -20.52 0.72
CA GLY A 38 17.09 -19.32 0.01
C GLY A 38 16.69 -18.01 0.73
N PRO A 39 16.75 -16.85 0.05
CA PRO A 39 16.41 -15.57 0.66
C PRO A 39 14.92 -15.53 1.04
N ALA A 40 14.64 -15.33 2.32
CA ALA A 40 13.28 -15.15 2.84
C ALA A 40 13.03 -13.66 3.10
N TYR A 41 11.82 -13.18 2.78
CA TYR A 41 11.43 -11.81 3.05
C TYR A 41 10.81 -11.69 4.44
N VAL A 42 11.30 -10.76 5.26
CA VAL A 42 10.80 -10.46 6.61
C VAL A 42 10.13 -9.09 6.61
N PRO A 43 8.78 -9.05 6.58
CA PRO A 43 8.04 -7.80 6.62
C PRO A 43 8.17 -7.10 7.96
N ASP A 44 8.12 -5.77 7.96
CA ASP A 44 8.21 -4.96 9.17
C ASP A 44 6.82 -4.77 9.79
N PHE A 45 6.36 -5.82 10.47
CA PHE A 45 5.05 -5.80 11.12
C PHE A 45 4.95 -4.73 12.23
N ARG A 46 6.07 -4.23 12.77
CA ARG A 46 6.05 -3.11 13.73
C ARG A 46 5.53 -1.84 13.08
N VAL A 47 5.93 -1.57 11.83
CA VAL A 47 5.43 -0.43 11.05
C VAL A 47 3.97 -0.66 10.67
N LEU A 48 3.62 -1.85 10.17
CA LEU A 48 2.23 -2.18 9.83
C LEU A 48 1.27 -1.95 11.01
N ARG A 49 1.63 -2.43 12.21
CA ARG A 49 0.80 -2.28 13.43
C ARG A 49 0.53 -0.80 13.75
N LYS A 50 1.56 0.05 13.68
CA LYS A 50 1.39 1.50 13.88
C LYS A 50 0.49 2.13 12.82
N LEU A 51 0.71 1.81 11.54
CA LEU A 51 -0.10 2.33 10.43
C LEU A 51 -1.58 1.91 10.58
N LEU A 52 -1.86 0.66 10.95
CA LEU A 52 -3.22 0.19 11.19
C LEU A 52 -3.88 0.82 12.42
N GLY A 53 -3.09 1.30 13.39
CA GLY A 53 -3.59 2.03 14.56
C GLY A 53 -4.11 3.43 14.24
N VAL A 54 -3.58 4.09 13.20
CA VAL A 54 -3.99 5.46 12.80
C VAL A 54 -5.48 5.59 12.49
N PRO A 55 -6.10 4.79 11.59
CA PRO A 55 -7.53 4.90 11.32
C PRO A 55 -8.39 4.68 12.57
N LEU A 56 -7.96 3.82 13.49
CA LEU A 56 -8.69 3.57 14.75
C LEU A 56 -8.57 4.74 15.71
N HIS A 57 -7.36 5.29 15.87
CA HIS A 57 -7.13 6.48 16.69
C HIS A 57 -7.98 7.68 16.21
N LEU A 58 -8.08 7.85 14.90
CA LEU A 58 -8.85 8.94 14.28
C LEU A 58 -10.37 8.64 14.18
N ASN A 59 -10.83 7.45 14.58
CA ASN A 59 -12.19 6.96 14.32
C ASN A 59 -12.61 7.15 12.85
N ALA A 60 -11.69 6.90 11.92
CA ALA A 60 -11.90 7.15 10.51
C ALA A 60 -12.89 6.12 9.91
N PRO A 61 -14.08 6.54 9.43
CA PRO A 61 -15.01 5.61 8.81
C PRO A 61 -14.45 5.08 7.49
N SER A 62 -14.93 3.91 7.05
CA SER A 62 -14.48 3.26 5.81
C SER A 62 -14.66 4.17 4.58
N THR A 63 -15.66 5.06 4.59
CA THR A 63 -15.90 6.06 3.54
C THR A 63 -14.78 7.08 3.33
N THR A 64 -13.89 7.25 4.31
CA THR A 64 -12.70 8.11 4.14
C THR A 64 -11.60 7.45 3.30
N GLY A 65 -11.64 6.13 3.13
CA GLY A 65 -10.56 5.33 2.52
C GLY A 65 -9.29 5.20 3.38
N VAL A 66 -9.20 5.90 4.52
CA VAL A 66 -8.03 5.86 5.41
C VAL A 66 -7.72 4.45 5.94
N PRO A 67 -8.73 3.61 6.29
CA PRO A 67 -8.45 2.25 6.76
C PRO A 67 -7.69 1.37 5.74
N ALA A 68 -8.02 1.48 4.45
CA ALA A 68 -7.32 0.79 3.36
C ALA A 68 -5.96 1.43 3.09
N LEU A 69 -5.88 2.76 3.14
CA LEU A 69 -4.66 3.52 2.89
C LEU A 69 -3.48 3.12 3.80
N ALA A 70 -3.75 2.69 5.03
CA ALA A 70 -2.71 2.15 5.92
C ALA A 70 -1.96 0.95 5.32
N LEU A 71 -2.65 0.10 4.55
CA LEU A 71 -2.02 -1.02 3.83
C LEU A 71 -1.18 -0.51 2.65
N ASP A 72 -1.69 0.48 1.91
CA ASP A 72 -0.99 1.05 0.75
C ASP A 72 0.34 1.69 1.15
N VAL A 73 0.31 2.47 2.24
CA VAL A 73 1.50 3.10 2.82
C VAL A 73 2.50 2.03 3.25
N TRP A 74 2.04 1.00 3.96
CA TRP A 74 2.90 -0.09 4.39
C TRP A 74 3.55 -0.83 3.21
N LEU A 75 2.78 -1.18 2.19
CA LEU A 75 3.27 -1.88 1.00
C LEU A 75 4.29 -1.04 0.23
N SER A 76 4.02 0.26 0.03
CA SER A 76 4.99 1.16 -0.60
C SER A 76 6.29 1.28 0.21
N TYR A 77 6.18 1.30 1.54
CA TYR A 77 7.34 1.27 2.45
C TYR A 77 8.13 -0.04 2.32
N GLU A 78 7.46 -1.19 2.27
CA GLU A 78 8.10 -2.51 2.08
C GLU A 78 8.80 -2.62 0.71
N LEU A 79 8.22 -2.06 -0.35
CA LEU A 79 8.88 -2.04 -1.67
C LEU A 79 10.16 -1.18 -1.65
N ARG A 80 10.17 -0.06 -0.92
CA ARG A 80 11.41 0.72 -0.70
C ARG A 80 12.40 -0.01 0.21
N ARG A 81 11.93 -0.75 1.22
CA ARG A 81 12.78 -1.68 1.98
C ARG A 81 13.37 -2.76 1.09
N ALA A 82 12.63 -3.26 0.11
CA ALA A 82 13.14 -4.23 -0.84
C ALA A 82 14.26 -3.66 -1.72
N GLY A 83 14.37 -2.33 -1.84
CA GLY A 83 15.43 -1.62 -2.57
C GLY A 83 14.98 -1.00 -3.90
N PHE A 84 13.66 -0.86 -4.12
CA PHE A 84 13.14 -0.10 -5.25
C PHE A 84 13.30 1.41 -5.02
N GLU A 85 13.48 2.15 -6.11
CA GLU A 85 13.74 3.60 -6.06
C GLU A 85 12.59 4.36 -5.38
N PRO A 86 12.88 5.29 -4.45
CA PRO A 86 11.85 5.92 -3.62
C PRO A 86 10.70 6.58 -4.39
N ASP A 87 11.02 7.24 -5.50
CA ASP A 87 10.07 7.98 -6.33
C ASP A 87 9.42 7.12 -7.43
N ALA A 88 9.96 5.92 -7.72
CA ALA A 88 9.34 4.98 -8.66
C ALA A 88 8.23 4.15 -8.00
N VAL A 89 8.22 4.07 -6.66
CA VAL A 89 7.19 3.41 -5.86
C VAL A 89 6.16 4.44 -5.42
N TRP A 90 4.88 4.21 -5.72
CA TRP A 90 3.76 5.05 -5.28
C TRP A 90 2.80 4.27 -4.37
N PRO A 91 2.20 4.92 -3.34
CA PRO A 91 2.35 6.32 -2.98
C PRO A 91 3.70 6.64 -2.34
N ARG A 92 4.20 7.86 -2.55
CA ARG A 92 5.43 8.41 -1.94
C ARG A 92 5.24 8.69 -0.43
N PRO A 93 6.33 8.64 0.37
CA PRO A 93 6.28 8.92 1.80
C PRO A 93 6.22 10.43 2.12
N THR A 94 6.16 11.26 1.07
CA THR A 94 6.04 12.71 1.12
C THR A 94 5.26 13.15 -0.10
N ASP A 95 4.56 14.28 -0.01
CA ASP A 95 3.91 14.86 -1.17
C ASP A 95 4.89 15.34 -2.25
N PRO A 96 4.48 15.35 -3.53
CA PRO A 96 3.25 14.73 -4.04
C PRO A 96 3.32 13.19 -3.95
N ARG A 97 2.20 12.51 -3.68
CA ARG A 97 2.17 11.03 -3.52
C ARG A 97 2.55 10.29 -4.80
N ILE A 98 2.45 10.95 -5.94
CA ILE A 98 2.89 10.45 -7.23
C ILE A 98 3.78 11.49 -7.87
N MET A 99 4.98 11.06 -8.23
CA MET A 99 5.93 11.87 -8.97
C MET A 99 6.64 10.97 -9.97
N PRO A 100 6.46 11.20 -11.28
CA PRO A 100 7.21 10.49 -12.30
C PRO A 100 8.72 10.66 -12.09
N SER A 101 9.51 9.59 -12.28
CA SER A 101 10.97 9.61 -12.12
C SER A 101 11.64 10.71 -12.95
N ALA A 102 11.10 11.03 -14.14
CA ALA A 102 11.61 12.12 -14.97
C ALA A 102 11.51 13.50 -14.28
N ILE A 103 10.46 13.74 -13.49
CA ILE A 103 10.29 14.97 -12.71
C ILE A 103 11.25 14.97 -11.52
N ALA A 104 11.40 13.85 -10.83
CA ALA A 104 12.38 13.70 -9.74
C ALA A 104 13.82 13.99 -10.22
N ASN A 105 14.22 13.36 -11.32
CA ASN A 105 15.53 13.54 -11.94
C ASN A 105 15.75 14.99 -12.41
N LEU A 106 14.70 15.64 -12.92
CA LEU A 106 14.77 17.07 -13.24
C LEU A 106 15.05 17.89 -11.99
N LEU A 107 14.31 17.69 -10.89
CA LEU A 107 14.51 18.42 -9.64
C LEU A 107 15.92 18.25 -9.08
N ASP A 108 16.50 17.05 -9.17
CA ASP A 108 17.85 16.76 -8.72
C ASP A 108 18.94 17.43 -9.58
N ALA A 109 18.67 17.64 -10.88
CA ALA A 109 19.58 18.31 -11.79
C ALA A 109 19.53 19.84 -11.70
N LEU A 110 18.50 20.41 -11.07
CA LEU A 110 18.31 21.87 -11.01
C LEU A 110 19.15 22.53 -9.92
N PRO A 111 19.58 23.79 -10.12
CA PRO A 111 20.16 24.60 -9.05
C PRO A 111 19.20 24.72 -7.87
N GLN A 112 19.74 24.76 -6.64
CA GLN A 112 18.94 24.75 -5.39
C GLN A 112 17.80 25.79 -5.38
N LYS A 113 18.04 27.00 -5.91
CA LYS A 113 17.02 28.05 -5.95
C LYS A 113 15.84 27.69 -6.86
N GLU A 114 16.11 27.10 -8.01
CA GLU A 114 15.09 26.69 -8.98
C GLU A 114 14.34 25.46 -8.49
N ARG A 115 15.07 24.47 -7.93
CA ARG A 115 14.50 23.29 -7.30
C ARG A 115 13.44 23.66 -6.25
N VAL A 116 13.79 24.53 -5.30
CA VAL A 116 12.86 24.96 -4.23
C VAL A 116 11.60 25.63 -4.81
N LEU A 117 11.74 26.44 -5.86
CA LEU A 117 10.59 27.09 -6.50
C LEU A 117 9.65 26.07 -7.18
N ILE A 118 10.20 25.05 -7.82
CA ILE A 118 9.39 24.01 -8.48
C ILE A 118 8.78 23.07 -7.44
N GLU A 119 9.52 22.68 -6.40
CA GLU A 119 8.99 21.89 -5.29
C GLU A 119 7.81 22.60 -4.61
N GLN A 120 7.92 23.91 -4.37
CA GLN A 120 6.80 24.70 -3.85
C GLN A 120 5.57 24.72 -4.77
N ARG A 121 5.78 24.63 -6.10
CA ARG A 121 4.67 24.52 -7.06
C ARG A 121 4.08 23.12 -7.08
N LEU A 122 4.91 22.08 -7.00
CA LEU A 122 4.48 20.67 -6.94
C LEU A 122 3.74 20.32 -5.65
N ARG A 123 3.99 21.07 -4.56
CA ARG A 123 3.21 21.01 -3.32
C ARG A 123 1.75 21.44 -3.51
N ARG A 124 1.43 22.16 -4.59
CA ARG A 124 0.06 22.38 -5.02
C ARG A 124 -0.21 21.37 -6.12
N SER A 125 -1.33 20.65 -6.04
CA SER A 125 -1.69 19.68 -7.08
C SER A 125 -1.54 20.32 -8.47
N MET A 126 -0.65 19.76 -9.30
CA MET A 126 -0.43 20.17 -10.68
C MET A 126 -1.00 19.09 -11.59
N LYS A 127 -2.20 19.37 -12.12
CA LYS A 127 -2.94 18.46 -12.99
C LYS A 127 -2.06 17.90 -14.11
N GLY A 128 -2.02 16.58 -14.22
CA GLY A 128 -1.24 15.85 -15.24
C GLY A 128 0.26 15.77 -14.98
N VAL A 129 0.77 16.30 -13.87
CA VAL A 129 2.21 16.26 -13.51
C VAL A 129 2.44 15.39 -12.29
N ALA A 130 1.69 15.63 -11.22
CA ALA A 130 1.79 14.94 -9.94
C ALA A 130 0.41 14.82 -9.31
N GLY A 131 0.20 13.80 -8.49
CA GLY A 131 -1.13 13.49 -7.96
C GLY A 131 -1.09 12.79 -6.60
N SER A 132 -2.28 12.58 -6.04
CA SER A 132 -2.48 11.87 -4.78
C SER A 132 -2.83 10.38 -4.96
N SER A 133 -3.31 9.99 -6.15
CA SER A 133 -3.80 8.64 -6.48
C SER A 133 -3.34 8.18 -7.86
N ALA A 134 -2.94 6.91 -8.01
CA ALA A 134 -2.35 6.41 -9.24
C ALA A 134 -3.43 5.85 -10.15
N SER A 135 -3.60 6.45 -11.32
CA SER A 135 -4.56 5.98 -12.31
C SER A 135 -3.81 5.39 -13.50
N VAL A 136 -4.04 4.11 -13.78
CA VAL A 136 -3.51 3.41 -14.96
C VAL A 136 -4.66 3.07 -15.89
N LEU A 137 -4.40 3.07 -17.20
CA LEU A 137 -5.41 2.61 -18.15
C LEU A 137 -5.55 1.09 -18.00
N GLY A 138 -6.76 0.60 -17.73
CA GLY A 138 -7.08 -0.83 -17.78
C GLY A 138 -7.42 -1.26 -19.22
N LYS A 139 -8.11 -2.40 -19.36
CA LYS A 139 -8.53 -2.91 -20.69
C LYS A 139 -9.44 -1.91 -21.43
N HIS A 140 -10.42 -1.35 -20.74
CA HIS A 140 -11.46 -0.50 -21.34
C HIS A 140 -11.61 0.88 -20.69
N TYR A 141 -11.19 1.02 -19.44
CA TYR A 141 -11.38 2.24 -18.64
C TYR A 141 -10.17 2.48 -17.75
N MET A 142 -10.01 3.71 -17.26
CA MET A 142 -9.01 4.03 -16.25
C MET A 142 -9.35 3.30 -14.95
N LYS A 143 -8.32 2.81 -14.26
CA LYS A 143 -8.42 2.19 -12.96
C LYS A 143 -7.47 2.87 -11.99
N GLN A 144 -7.96 3.17 -10.81
CA GLN A 144 -7.11 3.56 -9.70
C GLN A 144 -6.45 2.30 -9.13
N VAL A 145 -5.15 2.37 -8.92
CA VAL A 145 -4.36 1.28 -8.34
C VAL A 145 -3.67 1.81 -7.10
N ASP A 146 -3.75 1.05 -6.03
CA ASP A 146 -3.40 1.53 -4.70
C ASP A 146 -1.88 1.63 -4.51
N VAL A 147 -1.12 0.65 -5.01
CA VAL A 147 0.35 0.67 -4.98
C VAL A 147 0.92 0.30 -6.35
N VAL A 148 1.83 1.13 -6.84
CA VAL A 148 2.36 1.06 -8.21
C VAL A 148 3.88 1.18 -8.22
N ILE A 149 4.54 0.39 -9.06
CA ILE A 149 5.87 0.70 -9.59
C ILE A 149 5.75 0.93 -11.08
N SER A 150 6.14 2.12 -11.55
CA SER A 150 6.11 2.45 -12.97
C SER A 150 7.14 3.51 -13.32
N ASP A 151 7.66 3.42 -14.54
CA ASP A 151 8.43 4.48 -15.18
C ASP A 151 7.92 4.67 -16.62
N TRP A 152 8.34 5.75 -17.28
CA TRP A 152 8.00 6.05 -18.67
C TRP A 152 8.54 4.96 -19.62
N ASP A 153 9.75 4.46 -19.39
CA ASP A 153 10.41 3.53 -20.29
C ASP A 153 10.03 2.06 -20.07
N THR A 154 9.59 1.69 -18.87
CA THR A 154 9.12 0.34 -18.53
C THR A 154 7.60 0.20 -18.59
N GLY A 155 6.87 1.32 -18.47
CA GLY A 155 5.46 1.29 -18.10
C GLY A 155 5.25 0.70 -16.70
N PRO A 156 4.02 0.25 -16.37
CA PRO A 156 3.74 -0.41 -15.10
C PRO A 156 4.51 -1.73 -14.96
N GLU A 157 5.33 -1.82 -13.91
CA GLU A 157 6.09 -3.02 -13.55
C GLU A 157 5.40 -3.80 -12.43
N LEU A 158 4.69 -3.11 -11.53
CA LEU A 158 3.96 -3.70 -10.41
C LEU A 158 2.68 -2.91 -10.15
N LEU A 159 1.59 -3.62 -9.94
CA LEU A 159 0.28 -3.09 -9.61
C LEU A 159 -0.31 -3.93 -8.47
N ILE A 160 -0.51 -3.33 -7.30
CA ILE A 160 -1.14 -3.99 -6.16
C ILE A 160 -2.43 -3.27 -5.81
N SER A 161 -3.50 -4.04 -5.74
CA SER A 161 -4.79 -3.60 -5.22
C SER A 161 -4.90 -3.97 -3.73
N THR A 162 -5.51 -3.11 -2.93
CA THR A 162 -5.77 -3.35 -1.51
C THR A 162 -7.25 -3.24 -1.19
N LYS A 163 -7.69 -4.03 -0.23
CA LYS A 163 -9.04 -3.96 0.35
C LYS A 163 -8.96 -4.21 1.84
N ARG A 164 -9.89 -3.64 2.58
CA ARG A 164 -10.04 -3.88 4.02
C ARG A 164 -11.51 -4.09 4.38
N MET A 165 -11.76 -5.01 5.31
CA MET A 165 -13.08 -5.31 5.84
C MET A 165 -13.01 -5.51 7.36
N ASP A 166 -13.68 -4.65 8.12
CA ASP A 166 -13.72 -4.69 9.58
C ASP A 166 -15.05 -5.21 10.16
N SER A 167 -16.14 -5.20 9.36
CA SER A 167 -17.46 -5.66 9.76
C SER A 167 -18.31 -6.09 8.56
N SER A 168 -19.59 -6.42 8.79
CA SER A 168 -20.57 -6.76 7.73
C SER A 168 -20.10 -7.88 6.79
N PHE A 169 -19.33 -8.84 7.33
CA PHE A 169 -18.67 -9.90 6.56
C PHE A 169 -19.67 -10.67 5.71
N GLY A 170 -20.82 -11.02 6.30
CA GLY A 170 -21.82 -11.83 5.65
C GLY A 170 -22.51 -11.24 4.42
N LYS A 171 -22.58 -9.92 4.29
CA LYS A 171 -23.18 -9.26 3.13
C LYS A 171 -22.14 -8.96 2.04
N ASN A 172 -20.92 -8.63 2.46
CA ASN A 172 -19.96 -7.95 1.61
C ASN A 172 -18.84 -8.87 1.09
N ALA A 173 -18.55 -10.00 1.74
CA ALA A 173 -17.39 -10.84 1.38
C ALA A 173 -17.44 -11.38 -0.06
N ALA A 174 -18.60 -11.88 -0.52
CA ALA A 174 -18.73 -12.44 -1.86
C ALA A 174 -18.52 -11.41 -2.98
N ASN A 175 -19.22 -10.28 -2.87
CA ASN A 175 -19.11 -9.19 -3.83
C ASN A 175 -17.67 -8.68 -3.91
N ARG A 176 -16.99 -8.56 -2.76
CA ARG A 176 -15.59 -8.10 -2.71
C ARG A 176 -14.62 -9.04 -3.39
N VAL A 177 -14.83 -10.35 -3.28
CA VAL A 177 -14.01 -11.34 -4.00
C VAL A 177 -14.29 -11.25 -5.51
N GLU A 178 -15.56 -11.22 -5.93
CA GLU A 178 -15.94 -11.12 -7.34
C GLU A 178 -15.39 -9.84 -8.01
N GLU A 179 -15.50 -8.69 -7.34
CA GLU A 179 -14.89 -7.43 -7.77
C GLU A 179 -13.38 -7.58 -7.98
N SER A 180 -12.69 -8.28 -7.07
CA SER A 180 -11.24 -8.50 -7.14
C SER A 180 -10.85 -9.36 -8.35
N TYR A 181 -11.66 -10.35 -8.72
CA TYR A 181 -11.47 -11.10 -9.98
C TYR A 181 -11.63 -10.20 -11.21
N GLY A 182 -12.65 -9.33 -11.20
CA GLY A 182 -12.88 -8.36 -12.27
C GLY A 182 -11.73 -7.38 -12.44
N ASP A 183 -11.20 -6.85 -11.33
CA ASP A 183 -10.06 -5.94 -11.31
C ASP A 183 -8.79 -6.61 -11.82
N ALA A 184 -8.49 -7.82 -11.34
CA ALA A 184 -7.35 -8.62 -11.81
C ALA A 184 -7.37 -8.78 -13.33
N LYS A 185 -8.51 -9.21 -13.88
CA LYS A 185 -8.69 -9.44 -15.31
C LYS A 185 -8.55 -8.15 -16.12
N ASN A 186 -9.06 -7.03 -15.61
CA ASN A 186 -8.99 -5.73 -16.27
C ASN A 186 -7.54 -5.25 -16.40
N LEU A 187 -6.78 -5.30 -15.30
CA LEU A 187 -5.37 -4.90 -15.29
C LEU A 187 -4.51 -5.85 -16.13
N ARG A 188 -4.73 -7.16 -16.00
CA ARG A 188 -3.92 -8.18 -16.70
C ARG A 188 -4.04 -8.14 -18.22
N LEU A 189 -5.25 -7.90 -18.73
CA LEU A 189 -5.48 -7.81 -20.17
C LEU A 189 -4.81 -6.59 -20.80
N ARG A 190 -4.46 -5.58 -20.00
CA ARG A 190 -3.72 -4.39 -20.47
C ARG A 190 -2.23 -4.45 -20.16
N HIS A 191 -1.86 -5.00 -19.01
CA HIS A 191 -0.49 -5.04 -18.49
C HIS A 191 -0.04 -6.47 -18.20
N PRO A 192 0.11 -7.33 -19.23
CA PRO A 192 0.44 -8.75 -19.04
C PRO A 192 1.83 -9.00 -18.45
N LEU A 193 2.74 -8.02 -18.56
CA LEU A 193 4.08 -8.08 -17.99
C LEU A 193 4.15 -7.57 -16.55
N ALA A 194 3.17 -6.79 -16.07
CA ALA A 194 3.22 -6.23 -14.74
C ALA A 194 3.00 -7.30 -13.67
N ALA A 195 3.73 -7.21 -12.57
CA ALA A 195 3.46 -8.00 -11.38
C ALA A 195 2.16 -7.50 -10.72
N LEU A 196 1.06 -8.24 -10.93
CA LEU A 196 -0.22 -8.01 -10.27
C LEU A 196 -0.32 -8.69 -8.90
N GLY A 197 -0.65 -7.94 -7.85
CA GLY A 197 -0.87 -8.46 -6.50
C GLY A 197 -2.14 -7.93 -5.84
N PHE A 198 -2.61 -8.63 -4.81
CA PHE A 198 -3.76 -8.22 -4.02
C PHE A 198 -3.52 -8.41 -2.53
N VAL A 199 -3.88 -7.42 -1.72
CA VAL A 199 -3.75 -7.49 -0.26
C VAL A 199 -5.10 -7.22 0.39
N TYR A 200 -5.54 -8.17 1.21
CA TYR A 200 -6.81 -8.12 1.91
C TYR A 200 -6.57 -7.99 3.41
N GLY A 201 -7.00 -6.88 4.01
CA GLY A 201 -7.08 -6.71 5.46
C GLY A 201 -8.42 -7.20 5.98
N LEU A 202 -8.41 -8.13 6.93
CA LEU A 202 -9.62 -8.70 7.51
C LEU A 202 -9.55 -8.66 9.03
N ARG A 203 -10.60 -8.16 9.67
CA ARG A 203 -10.65 -8.15 11.14
C ARG A 203 -10.86 -9.57 11.70
N SER A 204 -10.05 -9.91 12.70
CA SER A 204 -10.01 -11.21 13.39
C SER A 204 -11.35 -11.67 13.97
N THR A 205 -12.25 -10.74 14.28
CA THR A 205 -13.56 -11.05 14.87
C THR A 205 -14.38 -12.01 14.03
N ILE A 206 -14.20 -12.00 12.69
CA ILE A 206 -14.86 -12.94 11.77
C ILE A 206 -14.62 -14.41 12.15
N LEU A 207 -13.44 -14.73 12.70
CA LEU A 207 -13.08 -16.09 13.11
C LEU A 207 -14.00 -16.63 14.20
N ASN A 208 -14.57 -15.74 15.02
CA ASN A 208 -15.47 -16.11 16.12
C ASN A 208 -16.93 -15.86 15.77
N THR A 209 -17.23 -14.79 15.02
CA THR A 209 -18.61 -14.38 14.71
C THR A 209 -19.18 -15.11 13.49
N GLU A 210 -18.36 -15.39 12.47
CA GLU A 210 -18.78 -16.02 11.21
C GLU A 210 -17.70 -17.02 10.70
N PRO A 211 -17.36 -18.07 11.47
CA PRO A 211 -16.21 -18.95 11.19
C PRO A 211 -16.27 -19.64 9.82
N GLU A 212 -17.43 -20.16 9.42
CA GLU A 212 -17.62 -20.79 8.10
C GLU A 212 -17.32 -19.82 6.95
N LYS A 213 -17.68 -18.54 7.11
CA LYS A 213 -17.37 -17.51 6.10
C LYS A 213 -15.91 -17.11 6.12
N ALA A 214 -15.26 -17.13 7.28
CA ALA A 214 -13.82 -16.92 7.35
C ALA A 214 -13.07 -18.01 6.56
N GLU A 215 -13.40 -19.29 6.79
CA GLU A 215 -12.82 -20.42 6.06
C GLU A 215 -13.05 -20.29 4.55
N TRP A 216 -14.29 -19.99 4.16
CA TRP A 216 -14.65 -19.81 2.76
C TRP A 216 -13.92 -18.62 2.10
N LEU A 217 -13.84 -17.47 2.77
CA LEU A 217 -13.14 -16.29 2.24
C LEU A 217 -11.64 -16.55 2.11
N ILE A 218 -11.02 -17.20 3.11
CA ILE A 218 -9.61 -17.59 3.08
C ILE A 218 -9.33 -18.52 1.89
N ASP A 219 -10.19 -19.51 1.65
CA ASP A 219 -10.07 -20.41 0.51
C ASP A 219 -10.15 -19.67 -0.83
N LEU A 220 -11.13 -18.76 -0.98
CA LEU A 220 -11.29 -17.97 -2.21
C LEU A 220 -10.10 -17.03 -2.46
N LEU A 221 -9.60 -16.34 -1.43
CA LEU A 221 -8.39 -15.52 -1.56
C LEU A 221 -7.17 -16.35 -1.96
N GLY A 222 -7.08 -17.59 -1.46
CA GLY A 222 -6.07 -18.56 -1.88
C GLY A 222 -6.13 -18.85 -3.37
N LYS A 223 -7.32 -19.16 -3.88
CA LYS A 223 -7.58 -19.45 -5.31
C LYS A 223 -7.26 -18.25 -6.20
N LEU A 224 -7.72 -17.06 -5.81
CA LEU A 224 -7.47 -15.80 -6.50
C LEU A 224 -5.98 -15.50 -6.74
N GLY A 225 -5.08 -15.99 -5.87
CA GLY A 225 -3.63 -15.82 -6.00
C GLY A 225 -2.90 -16.97 -6.71
N THR A 226 -3.63 -17.96 -7.21
CA THR A 226 -3.07 -19.15 -7.89
C THR A 226 -3.62 -19.35 -9.31
N GLU A 227 -4.76 -18.75 -9.62
CA GLU A 227 -5.36 -18.83 -10.96
C GLU A 227 -4.55 -18.04 -12.00
N ASP A 228 -4.39 -18.64 -13.17
CA ASP A 228 -3.53 -18.13 -14.24
C ASP A 228 -4.01 -16.80 -14.84
N ASP A 229 -5.29 -16.43 -14.74
CA ASP A 229 -5.82 -15.18 -15.28
C ASP A 229 -6.19 -14.14 -14.20
N ALA A 230 -5.83 -14.41 -12.95
CA ALA A 230 -6.04 -13.54 -11.79
C ALA A 230 -4.74 -12.85 -11.32
N TYR A 231 -4.55 -12.69 -10.01
CA TYR A 231 -3.36 -12.09 -9.41
C TYR A 231 -2.21 -13.10 -9.31
N HIS A 232 -0.98 -12.62 -9.37
CA HIS A 232 0.20 -13.47 -9.21
C HIS A 232 0.46 -13.90 -7.77
N ALA A 233 -0.02 -13.11 -6.81
CA ALA A 233 0.05 -13.39 -5.39
C ALA A 233 -1.06 -12.62 -4.65
N VAL A 234 -1.57 -13.22 -3.59
CA VAL A 234 -2.53 -12.60 -2.67
C VAL A 234 -1.96 -12.67 -1.26
N ALA A 235 -2.13 -11.61 -0.47
CA ALA A 235 -1.86 -11.60 0.97
C ALA A 235 -3.14 -11.39 1.76
N LEU A 236 -3.26 -12.09 2.89
CA LEU A 236 -4.27 -11.83 3.90
C LEU A 236 -3.57 -11.30 5.16
N VAL A 237 -3.98 -10.12 5.61
CA VAL A 237 -3.58 -9.54 6.89
C VAL A 237 -4.76 -9.70 7.85
N MET A 238 -4.65 -10.64 8.78
CA MET A 238 -5.66 -10.83 9.83
C MET A 238 -5.37 -9.87 11.00
N ILE A 239 -6.20 -8.84 11.14
CA ILE A 239 -5.99 -7.69 12.03
C ILE A 239 -6.80 -7.89 13.30
N ASP A 240 -6.15 -7.82 14.46
CA ASP A 240 -6.76 -8.09 15.76
C ASP A 240 -6.60 -6.89 16.70
N TYR A 241 -7.72 -6.39 17.23
CA TYR A 241 -7.78 -5.23 18.12
C TYR A 241 -9.12 -5.15 18.86
N ASP A 242 -9.08 -4.59 20.07
CA ASP A 242 -10.20 -4.55 21.03
C ASP A 242 -11.10 -3.30 20.92
N ALA A 243 -11.06 -2.57 19.80
CA ALA A 243 -11.92 -1.41 19.58
C ALA A 243 -13.28 -1.80 19.00
N GLU A 244 -14.37 -1.24 19.52
CA GLU A 244 -15.66 -1.29 18.83
C GLU A 244 -15.58 -0.44 17.56
N VAL A 245 -15.74 -1.08 16.41
CA VAL A 245 -15.87 -0.38 15.13
C VAL A 245 -17.35 -0.06 14.96
N PRO A 246 -17.73 1.18 14.60
CA PRO A 246 -19.11 1.48 14.23
C PRO A 246 -19.61 0.45 13.22
N ARG A 247 -20.81 -0.11 13.43
CA ARG A 247 -21.43 -0.98 12.43
C ARG A 247 -21.54 -0.19 11.14
N GLU A 248 -21.00 -0.73 10.06
CA GLU A 248 -21.21 -0.16 8.73
C GLU A 248 -22.70 -0.26 8.42
N ASP A 249 -23.42 0.87 8.51
CA ASP A 249 -24.65 1.05 7.74
C ASP A 249 -24.24 1.00 6.26
N ASP A 250 -25.05 0.33 5.44
CA ASP A 250 -24.71 -0.03 4.06
C ASP A 250 -24.17 1.19 3.28
N GLU A 251 -22.84 1.31 3.10
CA GLU A 251 -22.23 2.37 2.29
C GLU A 251 -21.23 1.88 1.23
N VAL A 252 -21.65 2.17 0.00
CA VAL A 252 -20.93 2.61 -1.20
C VAL A 252 -19.40 2.49 -1.24
N ASP A 253 -18.97 1.82 -2.31
CA ASP A 253 -17.61 1.81 -2.84
C ASP A 253 -16.93 3.17 -2.74
N SER A 254 -16.00 3.26 -1.80
CA SER A 254 -15.25 4.48 -1.54
C SER A 254 -14.02 4.63 -2.46
N ILE A 255 -13.99 3.92 -3.59
CA ILE A 255 -12.87 4.00 -4.55
C ILE A 255 -13.34 4.34 -5.99
N GLU A 256 -14.62 4.20 -6.35
CA GLU A 256 -15.06 4.50 -7.74
C GLU A 256 -15.58 5.94 -7.97
N LYS A 257 -15.48 6.87 -7.00
CA LYS A 257 -15.90 8.27 -7.20
C LYS A 257 -14.94 9.33 -6.65
N ALA A 258 -13.64 9.07 -6.65
CA ALA A 258 -12.71 10.18 -6.63
C ALA A 258 -12.71 10.82 -8.03
N GLU A 259 -13.31 12.00 -8.19
CA GLU A 259 -13.06 12.79 -9.38
C GLU A 259 -11.53 12.95 -9.52
N PRO A 260 -10.93 12.54 -10.65
CA PRO A 260 -9.47 12.50 -10.83
C PRO A 260 -8.79 13.87 -10.74
N ASP A 261 -9.58 14.93 -10.55
CA ASP A 261 -9.19 16.33 -10.65
C ASP A 261 -9.39 17.14 -9.34
N THR A 262 -9.64 16.49 -8.20
CA THR A 262 -9.59 17.25 -6.94
C THR A 262 -8.15 17.73 -6.71
N LEU A 263 -7.97 19.04 -6.80
CA LEU A 263 -6.74 19.70 -6.37
C LEU A 263 -6.57 19.39 -4.88
N PHE A 264 -5.64 18.51 -4.53
CA PHE A 264 -5.30 18.28 -3.13
C PHE A 264 -4.47 19.46 -2.65
N GLU A 265 -4.97 20.14 -1.63
CA GLU A 265 -4.19 21.10 -0.85
C GLU A 265 -3.48 20.33 0.26
N ILE A 266 -2.16 20.50 0.34
CA ILE A 266 -1.40 19.97 1.48
C ILE A 266 -1.81 20.77 2.70
N VAL A 267 -2.39 20.10 3.69
CA VAL A 267 -2.71 20.70 4.97
C VAL A 267 -1.57 20.41 5.94
N ASP A 268 -0.88 21.45 6.41
CA ASP A 268 0.16 21.31 7.43
C ASP A 268 -0.50 20.99 8.78
N VAL A 269 -0.27 19.78 9.26
CA VAL A 269 -0.68 19.34 10.60
C VAL A 269 0.48 19.63 11.56
N GLU A 270 0.16 20.24 12.71
CA GLU A 270 1.17 20.62 13.69
C GLU A 270 1.95 19.41 14.21
N THR A 271 3.28 19.54 14.33
CA THR A 271 4.16 18.44 14.75
C THR A 271 3.82 17.91 16.15
N ALA A 272 3.45 18.79 17.08
CA ALA A 272 3.05 18.39 18.43
C ALA A 272 1.81 17.48 18.43
N ALA A 273 0.81 17.81 17.60
CA ALA A 273 -0.38 16.97 17.44
C ALA A 273 -0.05 15.60 16.83
N VAL A 274 0.93 15.52 15.94
CA VAL A 274 1.42 14.23 15.40
C VAL A 274 2.12 13.41 16.49
N ASP A 275 2.99 14.02 17.30
CA ASP A 275 3.70 13.32 18.37
C ASP A 275 2.72 12.79 19.44
N GLU A 276 1.70 13.57 19.81
CA GLU A 276 0.62 13.16 20.71
C GLU A 276 -0.19 11.98 20.13
N ALA A 277 -0.57 12.06 18.85
CA ALA A 277 -1.30 11.00 18.17
C ALA A 277 -0.50 9.69 18.13
N LEU A 278 0.81 9.77 17.87
CA LEU A 278 1.71 8.60 17.85
C LEU A 278 1.82 7.92 19.21
N ALA A 279 1.84 8.69 20.30
CA ALA A 279 1.86 8.15 21.66
C ALA A 279 0.52 7.49 22.05
N ALA A 280 -0.58 7.89 21.41
CA ALA A 280 -1.93 7.42 21.68
C ALA A 280 -2.46 6.36 20.69
N LEU A 281 -1.61 5.82 19.81
CA LEU A 281 -2.03 4.77 18.88
C LEU A 281 -2.42 3.49 19.64
N PRO A 282 -3.55 2.86 19.28
CA PRO A 282 -3.92 1.58 19.87
C PRO A 282 -2.94 0.49 19.47
N ASP A 283 -2.77 -0.52 20.33
CA ASP A 283 -2.01 -1.70 19.98
C ASP A 283 -2.83 -2.61 19.06
N ILE A 284 -2.19 -3.07 17.98
CA ILE A 284 -2.80 -3.91 16.95
C ILE A 284 -2.01 -5.20 16.89
N ALA A 285 -2.66 -6.35 16.96
CA ALA A 285 -2.03 -7.64 16.70
C ALA A 285 -2.29 -8.10 15.27
N ILE A 286 -1.33 -8.82 14.68
CA ILE A 286 -1.48 -9.48 13.38
C ILE A 286 -1.48 -10.99 13.62
N ARG A 287 -2.59 -11.65 13.28
CA ARG A 287 -2.84 -13.07 13.56
C ARG A 287 -2.30 -13.96 12.44
N HIS A 288 -0.98 -14.16 12.45
CA HIS A 288 -0.29 -15.02 11.48
C HIS A 288 -0.74 -16.48 11.53
N ASP A 289 -1.13 -16.95 12.72
CA ASP A 289 -1.59 -18.32 12.98
C ASP A 289 -2.90 -18.66 12.25
N ALA A 290 -3.75 -17.66 12.02
CA ALA A 290 -5.03 -17.81 11.33
C ALA A 290 -4.92 -17.69 9.80
N VAL A 291 -3.71 -17.43 9.27
CA VAL A 291 -3.50 -17.19 7.83
C VAL A 291 -2.68 -18.35 7.25
N PRO A 292 -3.17 -19.03 6.20
CA PRO A 292 -2.44 -20.16 5.62
C PRO A 292 -1.16 -19.68 4.91
N PRO A 293 -0.12 -20.52 4.79
CA PRO A 293 1.20 -20.11 4.27
C PRO A 293 1.17 -19.40 2.91
N GLN A 294 0.26 -19.81 2.02
CA GLN A 294 0.13 -19.20 0.70
C GLN A 294 -0.37 -17.76 0.74
N LEU A 295 -1.08 -17.34 1.79
CA LEU A 295 -1.59 -15.97 1.96
C LEU A 295 -0.72 -15.12 2.89
N GLN A 296 0.41 -15.63 3.36
CA GLN A 296 1.27 -14.89 4.28
C GLN A 296 1.88 -13.66 3.59
N PRO A 297 1.86 -12.47 4.23
CA PRO A 297 2.41 -11.25 3.64
C PRO A 297 3.91 -11.35 3.28
N ALA A 298 4.68 -12.16 4.03
CA ALA A 298 6.08 -12.46 3.73
C ALA A 298 6.24 -13.14 2.35
N ARG A 299 5.44 -14.17 2.07
CA ARG A 299 5.44 -14.88 0.78
C ARG A 299 4.99 -13.94 -0.34
N PHE A 300 3.95 -13.15 -0.10
CA PHE A 300 3.45 -12.18 -1.06
C PHE A 300 4.53 -11.19 -1.47
N LEU A 301 5.16 -10.48 -0.51
CA LEU A 301 6.21 -9.50 -0.81
C LEU A 301 7.40 -10.14 -1.52
N ALA A 302 7.85 -11.31 -1.08
CA ALA A 302 8.92 -12.05 -1.75
C ALA A 302 8.59 -12.36 -3.23
N THR A 303 7.35 -12.79 -3.49
CA THR A 303 6.86 -13.12 -4.84
C THR A 303 6.77 -11.87 -5.71
N MET A 304 6.18 -10.79 -5.19
CA MET A 304 6.00 -9.55 -5.94
C MET A 304 7.35 -8.92 -6.31
N VAL A 305 8.28 -8.80 -5.35
CA VAL A 305 9.62 -8.28 -5.61
C VAL A 305 10.35 -9.15 -6.64
N SER A 306 10.32 -10.47 -6.48
CA SER A 306 11.03 -11.38 -7.39
C SER A 306 10.49 -11.27 -8.82
N ARG A 307 9.16 -11.21 -9.00
CA ARG A 307 8.57 -11.05 -10.34
C ARG A 307 9.05 -9.80 -11.05
N VAL A 308 9.07 -8.65 -10.39
CA VAL A 308 9.59 -7.40 -10.98
C VAL A 308 11.07 -7.55 -11.36
N LEU A 309 11.87 -8.19 -10.51
CA LEU A 309 13.29 -8.42 -10.80
C LEU A 309 13.53 -9.43 -11.92
N ASP A 310 12.67 -10.42 -12.08
CA ASP A 310 12.86 -11.49 -13.07
C ASP A 310 12.46 -11.06 -14.48
N ILE A 311 11.51 -10.12 -14.61
CA ILE A 311 11.07 -9.55 -15.91
C ILE A 311 11.87 -8.33 -16.37
N SER A 312 12.69 -7.75 -15.49
CA SER A 312 13.51 -6.58 -15.80
C SER A 312 14.98 -6.98 -16.04
N PRO A 313 15.74 -6.25 -16.88
CA PRO A 313 17.15 -6.54 -17.08
C PRO A 313 17.97 -6.26 -15.81
N VAL A 314 19.13 -6.91 -15.67
CA VAL A 314 20.03 -6.77 -14.50
C VAL A 314 20.51 -5.34 -14.27
N THR A 315 20.46 -4.50 -15.29
CA THR A 315 20.82 -3.07 -15.20
C THR A 315 19.76 -2.23 -14.47
N ARG A 316 18.54 -2.74 -14.30
CA ARG A 316 17.43 -2.13 -13.54
C ARG A 316 17.35 -2.69 -12.13
N HIS A 317 16.80 -1.89 -11.22
CA HIS A 317 16.54 -2.26 -9.82
C HIS A 317 17.76 -2.83 -9.10
N ARG A 318 18.94 -2.24 -9.35
CA ARG A 318 20.24 -2.77 -8.89
C ARG A 318 20.30 -2.92 -7.37
N GLU A 319 19.78 -1.93 -6.65
CA GLU A 319 19.73 -1.96 -5.19
C GLU A 319 18.82 -3.08 -4.68
N ALA A 320 17.64 -3.26 -5.28
CA ALA A 320 16.75 -4.37 -4.92
C ALA A 320 17.38 -5.74 -5.17
N ARG A 321 18.08 -5.91 -6.31
CA ARG A 321 18.84 -7.13 -6.59
C ARG A 321 19.96 -7.35 -5.57
N ARG A 322 20.71 -6.29 -5.22
CA ARG A 322 21.77 -6.34 -4.22
C ARG A 322 21.22 -6.78 -2.87
N ARG A 323 20.10 -6.19 -2.41
CA ARG A 323 19.47 -6.56 -1.13
C ARG A 323 19.01 -8.01 -1.10
N ARG A 324 18.35 -8.49 -2.16
CA ARG A 324 17.93 -9.90 -2.29
C ARG A 324 19.11 -10.86 -2.29
N ASN A 325 20.19 -10.51 -2.98
CA ASN A 325 21.38 -11.36 -3.13
C ASN A 325 22.38 -11.24 -1.97
N THR A 326 22.17 -10.30 -1.05
CA THR A 326 22.98 -10.15 0.17
C THR A 326 22.04 -10.10 1.38
N PRO A 327 21.34 -11.22 1.69
CA PRO A 327 20.42 -11.25 2.81
C PRO A 327 21.15 -11.01 4.13
N GLY A 328 20.47 -10.42 5.09
CA GLY A 328 20.93 -10.37 6.48
C GLY A 328 20.95 -11.76 7.12
N GLN A 329 21.48 -11.84 8.34
CA GLN A 329 21.19 -12.98 9.22
C GLN A 329 19.77 -12.81 9.77
N ALA A 330 19.05 -13.92 9.96
CA ALA A 330 17.79 -13.88 10.69
C ALA A 330 18.06 -13.36 12.12
N PRO A 331 17.20 -12.46 12.64
CA PRO A 331 17.36 -11.91 13.99
C PRO A 331 17.24 -12.97 15.09
#